data_AF-A0A6P7S8N5-F1
#
_entry.id   AF-A0A6P7S8N5-F1
#
_cell.length_a   1.000
_cell.length_b   1.000
_cell.length_c   1.000
_cell.angle_alpha   90.00
_cell.angle_beta   90.00
_cell.angle_gamma   90.00
#
_symmetry.space_group_name_H-M   'P 1'
#
loop_
_entity.id
_entity.type
_entity.pdbx_description
1 polymer ?
#
loop_
_entity_poly.entity_id
_entity_poly.type
_entity_poly.pdbx_seq_one_letter_code
_entity_poly.pdbx_strand_id
1 'polypeptide(L)'
;MHDRVHCLLKRFIIFFNLLIAFSGAISIGLGLWIILDDASSLAFTKVNELQRLEPSIVELGAYVVIAGGCAALMFGLLAIVSVCSESKCCLTFYIAIIASALTLQVSSATMGFMFKDKWQNHLENEVLQEISSSFDGKVNSNNTFTQILNSFQITFECCGVNNYTDFERTNLWTKNYNGTTTIIPQSCCRDRRITTDCLTSPNGKNSYIEKGCKQTITDLVTRYHGVLIAVSLTILVLECLSLYFSLTFLGIIVSKEYELDH
;
A
#
# COMPACT_ATOMS: atom_id res chain seq x y z
N MET A 1 40.52 -12.35 20.21
CA MET A 1 40.05 -12.15 18.81
C MET A 1 38.52 -12.08 18.76
N HIS A 2 37.84 -12.96 19.52
CA HIS A 2 36.39 -13.03 19.67
C HIS A 2 35.73 -11.68 20.08
N ASP A 3 36.29 -10.95 21.05
CA ASP A 3 35.69 -9.69 21.52
C ASP A 3 35.74 -8.54 20.50
N ARG A 4 36.75 -8.52 19.62
CA ARG A 4 36.85 -7.50 18.56
C ARG A 4 35.80 -7.71 17.48
N VAL A 5 35.54 -8.96 17.10
CA VAL A 5 34.51 -9.32 16.11
C VAL A 5 33.11 -9.01 16.64
N HIS A 6 32.85 -9.33 17.92
CA HIS A 6 31.59 -9.01 18.60
C HIS A 6 31.29 -7.50 18.61
N CYS A 7 32.29 -6.69 18.95
CA CYS A 7 32.12 -5.23 19.01
C CYS A 7 31.90 -4.61 17.62
N LEU A 8 32.59 -5.12 16.59
CA LEU A 8 32.39 -4.69 15.20
C LEU A 8 31.00 -5.05 14.69
N LEU A 9 30.53 -6.28 14.95
CA LEU A 9 29.20 -6.75 14.53
C LEU A 9 28.09 -5.91 15.19
N LYS A 10 28.20 -5.65 16.50
CA LYS A 10 27.25 -4.80 17.24
C LYS A 10 27.18 -3.39 16.64
N ARG A 11 28.33 -2.78 16.36
CA ARG A 11 28.37 -1.42 15.77
C ARG A 11 27.80 -1.38 14.35
N PHE A 12 28.04 -2.42 13.56
CA PHE A 12 27.45 -2.55 12.22
C PHE A 12 25.93 -2.69 12.30
N ILE A 13 25.41 -3.63 13.09
CA ILE A 13 23.96 -3.84 13.25
C ILE A 13 23.25 -2.57 13.74
N ILE A 14 23.82 -1.88 14.73
CA ILE A 14 23.27 -0.62 15.24
C ILE A 14 23.24 0.44 14.13
N PHE A 15 24.30 0.59 13.35
CA PHE A 15 24.36 1.57 12.27
C PHE A 15 23.27 1.34 11.19
N PHE A 16 23.11 0.11 10.69
CA PHE A 16 22.09 -0.19 9.68
C PHE A 16 20.66 -0.03 10.21
N ASN A 17 20.40 -0.50 11.43
CA ASN A 17 19.07 -0.36 12.03
C ASN A 17 18.73 1.08 12.40
N LEU A 18 19.74 1.92 12.68
CA LEU A 18 19.55 3.36 12.84
C LEU A 18 19.12 4.03 11.52
N LEU A 19 19.70 3.61 10.38
CA LEU A 19 19.28 4.11 9.06
C LEU A 19 17.82 3.73 8.77
N ILE A 20 17.42 2.50 9.09
CA ILE A 20 16.03 2.05 8.96
C ILE A 20 15.11 2.91 9.84
N ALA A 21 15.45 3.08 11.12
CA ALA A 21 14.68 3.91 12.05
C ALA A 21 14.52 5.35 11.54
N PHE A 22 15.61 5.94 11.04
CA PHE A 22 15.60 7.30 10.48
C PHE A 22 14.75 7.40 9.22
N SER A 23 14.83 6.42 8.32
CA SER A 23 13.96 6.37 7.13
C SER A 23 12.47 6.26 7.52
N GLY A 24 12.15 5.52 8.58
CA GLY A 24 10.80 5.43 9.14
C GLY A 24 10.32 6.78 9.66
N ALA A 25 11.15 7.48 10.44
CA ALA A 25 10.84 8.82 10.95
C ALA A 25 10.60 9.85 9.82
N ILE A 26 11.41 9.82 8.75
CA ILE A 26 11.21 10.66 7.56
C ILE A 26 9.86 10.35 6.92
N SER A 27 9.54 9.06 6.75
CA SER A 27 8.30 8.61 6.10
C SER A 27 7.07 9.07 6.87
N ILE A 28 7.10 8.98 8.20
CA ILE A 28 6.06 9.53 9.08
C ILE A 28 5.94 11.04 8.90
N GLY A 29 7.06 11.77 8.89
CA GLY A 29 7.08 13.22 8.70
C GLY A 29 6.48 13.64 7.36
N LEU A 30 6.83 12.95 6.27
CA LEU A 30 6.28 13.20 4.93
C LEU A 30 4.78 12.88 4.86
N GLY A 31 4.35 11.76 5.44
CA GLY A 31 2.94 11.40 5.47
C GLY A 31 2.10 12.38 6.30
N LEU A 32 2.60 12.80 7.46
CA LEU A 32 1.95 13.82 8.29
C LEU A 32 1.91 15.16 7.58
N TRP A 33 2.97 15.54 6.86
CA TRP A 33 2.97 16.76 6.04
C TRP A 33 1.84 16.75 5.01
N ILE A 34 1.65 15.63 4.30
CA ILE A 34 0.60 15.49 3.28
C ILE A 34 -0.81 15.65 3.88
N ILE A 35 -1.02 15.20 5.12
CA ILE A 35 -2.35 15.23 5.76
C ILE A 35 -2.61 16.57 6.48
N LEU A 36 -1.60 17.15 7.13
CA LEU A 36 -1.78 18.29 8.05
C LEU A 36 -1.63 19.66 7.42
N ASP A 37 -0.91 19.78 6.29
CA ASP A 37 -0.65 21.09 5.69
C ASP A 37 -1.82 21.50 4.76
N ASP A 38 -2.62 22.46 5.19
CA ASP A 38 -3.70 23.08 4.41
C ASP A 38 -3.17 23.72 3.10
N ALA A 39 -1.90 24.14 3.08
CA ALA A 39 -1.27 24.63 1.84
C ALA A 39 -0.88 23.47 0.92
N SER A 40 -0.62 22.28 1.45
CA SER A 40 -0.38 21.07 0.66
C SER A 40 -1.68 20.51 0.07
N SER A 41 -2.82 20.59 0.77
CA SER A 41 -4.12 20.24 0.18
C SER A 41 -4.50 21.22 -0.95
N LEU A 42 -4.13 22.50 -0.83
CA LEU A 42 -4.27 23.55 -1.85
C LEU A 42 -3.24 23.43 -3.01
N ALA A 43 -2.02 23.03 -2.71
CA ALA A 43 -0.97 22.78 -3.70
C ALA A 43 -1.25 21.50 -4.48
N PHE A 44 -1.71 20.42 -3.82
CA PHE A 44 -2.19 19.21 -4.48
C PHE A 44 -3.45 19.46 -5.30
N THR A 45 -4.37 20.35 -4.89
CA THR A 45 -5.49 20.74 -5.77
C THR A 45 -5.03 21.52 -7.01
N LYS A 46 -3.98 22.35 -6.91
CA LYS A 46 -3.36 22.97 -8.09
C LYS A 46 -2.58 21.99 -8.96
N VAL A 47 -1.90 21.02 -8.36
CA VAL A 47 -1.25 19.93 -9.08
C VAL A 47 -2.29 19.00 -9.69
N ASN A 48 -3.48 18.82 -9.09
CA ASN A 48 -4.59 18.01 -9.62
C ASN A 48 -5.17 18.54 -10.93
N GLU A 49 -5.11 19.85 -11.17
CA GLU A 49 -5.46 20.42 -12.48
C GLU A 49 -4.49 19.96 -13.58
N LEU A 50 -3.24 19.61 -13.24
CA LEU A 50 -2.19 19.17 -14.17
C LEU A 50 -1.89 17.66 -14.12
N GLN A 51 -2.09 17.02 -12.97
CA GLN A 51 -1.81 15.62 -12.68
C GLN A 51 -2.93 15.07 -11.81
N ARG A 52 -3.92 14.55 -12.52
CA ARG A 52 -5.29 14.15 -12.15
C ARG A 52 -5.42 13.05 -11.09
N LEU A 53 -4.88 13.20 -9.87
CA LEU A 53 -5.23 12.31 -8.75
C LEU A 53 -6.44 12.88 -7.98
N GLU A 54 -7.28 12.04 -7.38
CA GLU A 54 -8.30 12.53 -6.43
C GLU A 54 -7.71 12.57 -5.01
N PRO A 55 -8.18 13.49 -4.15
CA PRO A 55 -7.63 13.70 -2.81
C PRO A 55 -7.68 12.44 -1.93
N SER A 56 -8.69 11.59 -2.12
CA SER A 56 -8.92 10.37 -1.30
C SER A 56 -7.86 9.28 -1.49
N ILE A 57 -7.31 9.08 -2.71
CA ILE A 57 -6.22 8.11 -2.94
C ILE A 57 -4.89 8.62 -2.39
N VAL A 58 -4.65 9.94 -2.48
CA VAL A 58 -3.43 10.56 -1.93
C VAL A 58 -3.44 10.48 -0.41
N GLU A 59 -4.57 10.77 0.22
CA GLU A 59 -4.79 10.59 1.67
C GLU A 59 -4.65 9.11 2.07
N LEU A 60 -5.30 8.22 1.29
CA LEU A 60 -5.01 6.80 1.12
C LEU A 60 -3.53 6.44 1.34
N GLY A 61 -2.73 6.87 0.38
CA GLY A 61 -1.30 6.61 0.32
C GLY A 61 -0.55 7.22 1.50
N ALA A 62 -0.92 8.41 1.96
CA ALA A 62 -0.29 9.06 3.10
C ALA A 62 -0.44 8.23 4.38
N TYR A 63 -1.64 7.72 4.68
CA TYR A 63 -1.84 6.83 5.83
C TYR A 63 -1.02 5.55 5.74
N VAL A 64 -0.92 4.94 4.55
CA VAL A 64 -0.09 3.75 4.33
C VAL A 64 1.39 4.06 4.56
N VAL A 65 1.88 5.20 4.07
CA VAL A 65 3.26 5.65 4.28
C VAL A 65 3.55 5.92 5.76
N ILE A 66 2.62 6.53 6.48
CA ILE A 66 2.75 6.75 7.95
C ILE A 66 2.80 5.41 8.68
N ALA A 67 1.86 4.51 8.40
CA ALA A 67 1.80 3.20 9.06
C ALA A 67 3.09 2.38 8.81
N GLY A 68 3.56 2.36 7.55
CA GLY A 68 4.83 1.72 7.19
C GLY A 68 6.03 2.38 7.86
N GLY A 69 6.05 3.71 7.94
CA GLY A 69 7.08 4.48 8.64
C GLY A 69 7.13 4.19 10.14
N CYS A 70 5.96 4.12 10.81
CA CYS A 70 5.83 3.71 12.20
C CYS A 70 6.36 2.29 12.43
N ALA A 71 5.98 1.34 11.58
CA ALA A 71 6.51 -0.02 11.65
C ALA A 71 8.04 -0.01 11.51
N ALA A 72 8.60 0.60 10.46
CA ALA A 72 10.05 0.67 10.25
C ALA A 72 10.80 1.32 11.42
N LEU A 73 10.24 2.40 12.00
CA LEU A 73 10.80 3.06 13.17
C LEU A 73 10.80 2.12 14.39
N MET A 74 9.69 1.47 14.70
CA MET A 74 9.61 0.51 15.81
C MET A 74 10.58 -0.66 15.61
N PHE A 75 10.61 -1.24 14.41
CA PHE A 75 11.51 -2.35 14.07
C PHE A 75 12.98 -1.97 14.24
N GLY A 76 13.39 -0.80 13.74
CA GLY A 76 14.76 -0.31 13.87
C GLY A 76 15.15 -0.06 15.34
N LEU A 77 14.26 0.54 16.13
CA LEU A 77 14.50 0.76 17.56
C LEU A 77 14.59 -0.55 18.34
N LEU A 78 13.70 -1.51 18.09
CA LEU A 78 13.73 -2.83 18.71
C LEU A 78 15.02 -3.59 18.38
N ALA A 79 15.51 -3.50 17.15
CA ALA A 79 16.77 -4.09 16.75
C ALA A 79 17.97 -3.47 17.47
N ILE A 80 17.96 -2.16 17.72
CA ILE A 80 19.02 -1.49 18.49
C ILE A 80 18.95 -1.94 19.96
N VAL A 81 17.75 -1.96 20.55
CA VAL A 81 17.55 -2.39 21.94
C VAL A 81 17.96 -3.84 22.14
N SER A 82 17.62 -4.75 21.22
CA SER A 82 17.95 -6.17 21.34
C SER A 82 19.45 -6.43 21.44
N VAL A 83 20.26 -5.68 20.69
CA VAL A 83 21.72 -5.80 20.71
C VAL A 83 22.34 -5.01 21.88
N CYS A 84 21.76 -3.88 22.27
CA CYS A 84 22.28 -3.06 23.37
C CYS A 84 21.99 -3.65 24.74
N SER A 85 20.80 -4.22 24.95
CA SER A 85 20.38 -4.77 26.23
C SER A 85 21.13 -6.04 26.62
N GLU A 86 21.76 -6.73 25.66
CA GLU A 86 22.46 -8.03 25.85
C GLU A 86 21.61 -9.06 26.62
N SER A 87 20.28 -8.86 26.62
CA SER A 87 19.32 -9.68 27.33
C SER A 87 18.76 -10.74 26.39
N LYS A 88 18.88 -12.00 26.80
CA LYS A 88 18.28 -13.15 26.09
C LYS A 88 16.81 -12.93 25.76
N CYS A 89 16.05 -12.32 26.68
CA CYS A 89 14.62 -12.09 26.49
C CYS A 89 14.34 -11.12 25.33
N CYS A 90 15.01 -9.96 25.34
CA CYS A 90 14.82 -8.94 24.28
C CYS A 90 15.28 -9.45 22.91
N LEU A 91 16.40 -10.17 22.86
CA LEU A 91 16.91 -10.77 21.64
C LEU A 91 16.01 -11.90 21.10
N THR A 92 15.50 -12.76 21.98
CA THR A 92 14.56 -13.82 21.59
C THR A 92 13.25 -13.24 21.07
N PHE A 93 12.75 -12.17 21.69
CA PHE A 93 11.57 -11.46 21.20
C PHE A 93 11.81 -10.88 19.80
N TYR A 94 12.95 -10.24 19.56
CA TYR A 94 13.32 -9.74 18.24
C TYR A 94 13.42 -10.85 17.19
N ILE A 95 14.05 -11.98 17.52
CA ILE A 95 14.12 -13.18 16.67
C ILE A 95 12.71 -13.71 16.34
N ALA A 96 11.81 -13.76 17.32
CA ALA A 96 10.44 -14.21 17.12
C ALA A 96 9.67 -13.32 16.13
N ILE A 97 9.88 -11.99 16.17
CA ILE A 97 9.27 -11.08 15.21
C ILE A 97 9.83 -11.29 13.80
N ILE A 98 11.15 -11.44 13.63
CA ILE A 98 11.73 -11.72 12.30
C ILE A 98 11.21 -13.06 11.76
N ALA A 99 11.18 -14.09 12.60
CA ALA A 99 10.67 -15.40 12.21
C ALA A 99 9.19 -15.34 11.81
N SER A 100 8.36 -14.58 12.54
CA SER A 100 6.95 -14.41 12.16
C SER A 100 6.80 -13.67 10.83
N ALA A 101 7.58 -12.60 10.60
CA ALA A 101 7.60 -11.88 9.33
C ALA A 101 7.98 -12.79 8.14
N LEU A 102 9.03 -13.62 8.29
CA LEU A 102 9.44 -14.60 7.27
C LEU A 102 8.31 -15.57 6.93
N THR A 103 7.64 -16.13 7.95
CA THR A 103 6.54 -17.07 7.71
C THR A 103 5.34 -16.40 7.05
N LEU A 104 5.01 -15.17 7.44
CA LEU A 104 3.97 -14.37 6.80
C LEU A 104 4.33 -14.08 5.34
N GLN A 105 5.58 -13.68 5.06
CA GLN A 105 6.01 -13.38 3.70
C GLN A 105 5.89 -14.59 2.77
N VAL A 106 6.36 -15.76 3.20
CA VAL A 106 6.27 -17.00 2.42
C VAL A 106 4.81 -17.46 2.27
N SER A 107 4.01 -17.33 3.34
CA SER A 107 2.59 -17.69 3.31
C SER A 107 1.80 -16.80 2.36
N SER A 108 2.00 -15.48 2.42
CA SER A 108 1.37 -14.52 1.52
C SER A 108 1.76 -14.76 0.05
N ALA A 109 3.03 -15.04 -0.23
CA ALA A 109 3.48 -15.39 -1.58
C ALA A 109 2.80 -16.66 -2.10
N THR A 110 2.73 -17.70 -1.27
CA THR A 110 2.10 -18.97 -1.62
C THR A 110 0.59 -18.82 -1.84
N MET A 111 -0.11 -18.11 -0.94
CA MET A 111 -1.54 -17.84 -1.08
C MET A 111 -1.85 -17.01 -2.34
N GLY A 112 -1.03 -15.98 -2.61
CA GLY A 112 -1.17 -15.14 -3.80
C GLY A 112 -1.00 -15.93 -5.09
N PHE A 113 -0.12 -16.94 -5.10
CA PHE A 113 0.06 -17.82 -6.26
C PHE A 113 -1.08 -18.85 -6.39
N MET A 114 -1.45 -19.53 -5.31
CA MET A 114 -2.43 -20.63 -5.35
C MET A 114 -3.87 -20.15 -5.57
N PHE A 115 -4.25 -19.02 -4.99
CA PHE A 115 -5.63 -18.56 -4.97
C PHE A 115 -5.87 -17.31 -5.82
N LYS A 116 -4.96 -16.99 -6.75
CA LYS A 116 -5.04 -15.78 -7.59
C LYS A 116 -6.41 -15.60 -8.23
N ASP A 117 -6.87 -16.61 -8.97
CA ASP A 117 -8.13 -16.50 -9.73
C ASP A 117 -9.34 -16.44 -8.80
N LYS A 118 -9.32 -17.20 -7.70
CA LYS A 118 -10.39 -17.21 -6.70
C LYS A 118 -10.52 -15.83 -6.03
N TRP A 119 -9.40 -15.23 -5.63
CA TRP A 119 -9.39 -13.88 -5.04
C TRP A 119 -9.83 -12.82 -6.05
N GLN A 120 -9.36 -12.90 -7.30
CA GLN A 120 -9.78 -11.95 -8.34
C GLN A 120 -11.28 -11.99 -8.58
N ASN A 121 -11.87 -13.18 -8.68
CA ASN A 121 -13.31 -13.33 -8.90
C ASN A 121 -14.13 -12.93 -7.67
N HIS A 122 -13.65 -13.25 -6.46
CA HIS A 122 -14.32 -12.84 -5.23
C HIS A 122 -14.33 -11.32 -5.09
N LEU A 123 -13.17 -10.67 -5.24
CA LEU A 123 -13.05 -9.21 -5.17
C LEU A 123 -13.89 -8.51 -6.24
N GLU A 124 -13.91 -9.03 -7.47
CA GLU A 124 -14.76 -8.50 -8.52
C GLU A 124 -16.24 -8.51 -8.10
N ASN A 125 -16.74 -9.64 -7.59
CA ASN A 125 -18.12 -9.77 -7.17
C ASN A 125 -18.47 -8.83 -6.00
N GLU A 126 -17.60 -8.72 -5.00
CA GLU A 126 -17.79 -7.80 -3.86
C GLU A 126 -17.85 -6.35 -4.33
N VAL A 127 -16.94 -5.93 -5.21
CA VAL A 127 -16.93 -4.56 -5.73
C VAL A 127 -18.16 -4.29 -6.60
N LEU A 128 -18.59 -5.25 -7.44
CA LEU A 128 -19.81 -5.12 -8.23
C LEU A 128 -21.06 -5.03 -7.34
N GLN A 129 -21.10 -5.79 -6.25
CA GLN A 129 -22.17 -5.73 -5.27
C GLN A 129 -22.19 -4.35 -4.59
N GLU A 130 -21.04 -3.84 -4.16
CA GLU A 130 -20.93 -2.53 -3.53
C GLU A 130 -21.28 -1.38 -4.48
N ILE A 131 -20.93 -1.50 -5.78
CA ILE A 131 -21.42 -0.59 -6.83
C ILE A 131 -22.95 -0.58 -6.88
N SER A 132 -23.57 -1.76 -6.78
CA SER A 132 -25.02 -1.88 -6.87
C SER A 132 -25.75 -1.26 -5.66
N SER A 133 -25.16 -1.35 -4.47
CA SER A 133 -25.79 -0.98 -3.20
C SER A 133 -25.45 0.43 -2.71
N SER A 134 -24.26 0.93 -3.02
CA SER A 134 -23.66 2.08 -2.29
C SER A 134 -23.15 3.20 -3.20
N PHE A 135 -23.00 2.94 -4.50
CA PHE A 135 -22.49 3.95 -5.44
C PHE A 135 -23.55 4.99 -5.78
N ASP A 136 -23.27 6.28 -5.51
CA ASP A 136 -24.20 7.38 -5.78
C ASP A 136 -23.82 8.22 -7.02
N GLY A 137 -22.68 7.93 -7.65
CA GLY A 137 -22.17 8.57 -8.87
C GLY A 137 -21.85 10.05 -8.78
N LYS A 138 -21.80 10.63 -7.57
CA LYS A 138 -21.42 12.02 -7.35
C LYS A 138 -19.91 12.13 -7.16
N VAL A 139 -19.31 13.14 -7.79
CA VAL A 139 -17.87 13.44 -7.59
C VAL A 139 -17.61 13.84 -6.14
N ASN A 140 -18.47 14.69 -5.56
CA ASN A 140 -18.41 15.09 -4.15
C ASN A 140 -19.34 14.23 -3.28
N SER A 141 -19.25 12.90 -3.41
CA SER A 141 -20.04 11.99 -2.58
C SER A 141 -19.54 11.99 -1.14
N ASN A 142 -20.44 11.88 -0.17
CA ASN A 142 -20.07 11.59 1.23
C ASN A 142 -19.83 10.10 1.47
N ASN A 143 -20.13 9.24 0.49
CA ASN A 143 -19.90 7.81 0.58
C ASN A 143 -18.43 7.50 0.22
N THR A 144 -17.70 6.90 1.17
CA THR A 144 -16.28 6.56 1.02
C THR A 144 -16.01 5.63 -0.16
N PHE A 145 -16.89 4.64 -0.41
CA PHE A 145 -16.72 3.74 -1.55
C PHE A 145 -16.85 4.48 -2.89
N THR A 146 -17.82 5.37 -3.02
CA THR A 146 -17.97 6.20 -4.23
C THR A 146 -16.75 7.07 -4.47
N GLN A 147 -16.23 7.71 -3.43
CA GLN A 147 -14.99 8.49 -3.53
C GLN A 147 -13.83 7.62 -4.02
N ILE A 148 -13.59 6.47 -3.38
CA ILE A 148 -12.51 5.56 -3.78
C ILE A 148 -12.69 5.11 -5.23
N LEU A 149 -13.89 4.65 -5.62
CA LEU A 149 -14.12 4.16 -6.98
C LEU A 149 -13.92 5.26 -8.03
N ASN A 150 -14.45 6.47 -7.79
CA ASN A 150 -14.20 7.61 -8.66
C ASN A 150 -12.70 7.84 -8.83
N SER A 151 -11.93 7.71 -7.74
CA SER A 151 -10.51 8.02 -7.75
C SER A 151 -9.70 6.98 -8.49
N PHE A 152 -10.09 5.71 -8.37
CA PHE A 152 -9.51 4.62 -9.15
C PHE A 152 -9.75 4.84 -10.65
N GLN A 153 -10.98 5.15 -11.04
CA GLN A 153 -11.35 5.41 -12.43
C GLN A 153 -10.57 6.59 -13.03
N ILE A 154 -10.43 7.64 -12.22
CA ILE A 154 -9.71 8.86 -12.53
C ILE A 154 -8.21 8.63 -12.67
N THR A 155 -7.61 7.87 -11.75
CA THR A 155 -6.15 7.68 -11.64
C THR A 155 -5.66 6.65 -12.66
N PHE A 156 -6.42 5.57 -12.86
CA PHE A 156 -6.04 4.50 -13.78
C PHE A 156 -6.67 4.65 -15.16
N GLU A 157 -7.45 5.72 -15.39
CA GLU A 157 -8.08 6.01 -16.68
C GLU A 157 -8.90 4.82 -17.18
N CYS A 158 -9.90 4.44 -16.38
CA CYS A 158 -10.76 3.27 -16.59
C CYS A 158 -12.19 3.58 -16.13
N CYS A 159 -13.16 2.76 -16.53
CA CYS A 159 -14.56 2.91 -16.16
C CYS A 159 -15.19 1.57 -15.77
N GLY A 160 -15.86 1.55 -14.61
CA GLY A 160 -16.38 0.34 -13.98
C GLY A 160 -15.30 -0.67 -13.56
N VAL A 161 -15.73 -1.85 -13.13
CA VAL A 161 -14.84 -2.97 -12.81
C VAL A 161 -14.40 -3.63 -14.11
N ASN A 162 -15.37 -4.03 -14.93
CA ASN A 162 -15.20 -4.65 -16.24
C ASN A 162 -15.43 -3.64 -17.36
N ASN A 163 -16.48 -2.83 -17.26
CA ASN A 163 -16.78 -1.73 -18.18
C ASN A 163 -17.90 -0.84 -17.59
N TYR A 164 -18.35 0.15 -18.37
CA TYR A 164 -19.39 1.08 -17.92
C TYR A 164 -20.77 0.46 -17.61
N THR A 165 -21.09 -0.72 -18.15
CA THR A 165 -22.38 -1.40 -17.92
C THR A 165 -22.54 -1.90 -16.48
N ASP A 166 -21.45 -1.94 -15.70
CA ASP A 166 -21.50 -2.27 -14.27
C ASP A 166 -22.39 -1.29 -13.49
N PHE A 167 -22.57 -0.06 -14.00
CA PHE A 167 -23.48 0.96 -13.45
C PHE A 167 -24.93 0.82 -13.89
N GLU A 168 -25.31 -0.22 -14.63
CA GLU A 168 -26.71 -0.45 -14.98
C GLU A 168 -27.54 -0.95 -13.81
N ARG A 169 -26.90 -1.69 -12.89
CA ARG A 169 -27.56 -2.36 -11.76
C ARG A 169 -27.53 -1.58 -10.45
N THR A 170 -27.01 -0.35 -10.46
CA THR A 170 -26.97 0.48 -9.26
C THR A 170 -28.36 1.04 -8.94
N ASN A 171 -28.73 0.92 -7.67
CA ASN A 171 -30.04 1.36 -7.18
C ASN A 171 -30.01 2.81 -6.66
N LEU A 172 -28.82 3.36 -6.37
CA LEU A 172 -28.65 4.66 -5.72
C LEU A 172 -28.18 5.78 -6.65
N TRP A 173 -27.52 5.45 -7.76
CA TRP A 173 -27.06 6.46 -8.69
C TRP A 173 -28.23 7.04 -9.49
N THR A 174 -28.56 8.29 -9.23
CA THR A 174 -29.47 9.06 -10.08
C THR A 174 -28.75 9.40 -11.37
N LYS A 175 -29.10 8.69 -12.46
CA LYS A 175 -28.63 8.94 -13.84
C LYS A 175 -29.16 10.25 -14.41
N ASN A 176 -28.98 11.37 -13.71
CA ASN A 176 -29.45 12.69 -14.15
C ASN A 176 -28.37 13.74 -13.88
N TYR A 177 -28.05 14.50 -14.91
CA TYR A 177 -27.19 15.66 -14.83
C TYR A 177 -27.82 16.83 -15.60
N ASN A 178 -28.07 17.95 -14.92
CA ASN A 178 -28.73 19.13 -15.49
C ASN A 178 -30.02 18.81 -16.28
N GLY A 179 -30.83 17.86 -15.78
CA GLY A 179 -32.09 17.47 -16.43
C GLY A 179 -31.94 16.46 -17.58
N THR A 180 -30.73 16.01 -17.89
CA THR A 180 -30.48 15.01 -18.94
C THR A 180 -30.06 13.67 -18.33
N THR A 181 -30.51 12.56 -18.92
CA THR A 181 -30.14 11.22 -18.46
C THR A 181 -28.69 10.91 -18.77
N THR A 182 -27.91 10.56 -17.74
CA THR A 182 -26.49 10.19 -17.89
C THR A 182 -26.31 8.68 -18.06
N ILE A 183 -25.34 8.28 -18.87
CA ILE A 183 -25.00 6.89 -19.15
C ILE A 183 -23.83 6.43 -18.28
N ILE A 184 -22.91 7.34 -17.96
CA ILE A 184 -21.71 7.07 -17.12
C ILE A 184 -21.51 8.14 -16.04
N PRO A 185 -20.80 7.83 -14.95
CA PRO A 185 -20.39 8.83 -13.96
C PRO A 185 -19.28 9.73 -14.52
N GLN A 186 -19.14 10.94 -13.97
CA GLN A 186 -18.17 11.94 -14.44
C GLN A 186 -16.71 11.49 -14.28
N SER A 187 -16.42 10.61 -13.32
CA SER A 187 -15.10 9.98 -13.13
C SER A 187 -14.62 9.17 -14.34
N CYS A 188 -15.55 8.66 -15.17
CA CYS A 188 -15.24 7.91 -16.40
C CYS A 188 -14.93 8.79 -17.62
N CYS A 189 -15.10 10.12 -17.52
CA CYS A 189 -14.85 11.04 -18.61
C CYS A 189 -13.37 11.43 -18.73
N ARG A 190 -12.90 11.55 -19.97
CA ARG A 190 -11.54 12.05 -20.24
C ARG A 190 -11.42 13.52 -19.96
N ASP A 191 -12.43 14.32 -20.30
CA ASP A 191 -12.51 15.70 -19.86
C ASP A 191 -13.48 15.80 -18.68
N ARG A 192 -12.98 16.32 -17.57
CA ARG A 192 -13.74 16.49 -16.33
C ARG A 192 -14.37 17.87 -16.25
N ARG A 193 -13.98 18.79 -17.13
CA ARG A 193 -14.73 20.02 -17.37
C ARG A 193 -16.07 19.60 -17.93
N ILE A 194 -17.13 20.00 -17.24
CA ILE A 194 -18.50 19.55 -17.47
C ILE A 194 -18.86 19.76 -18.95
N THR A 195 -18.81 18.68 -19.71
CA THR A 195 -19.36 18.60 -21.05
C THR A 195 -20.47 17.56 -20.98
N THR A 196 -21.70 18.03 -21.16
CA THR A 196 -22.89 17.17 -21.16
C THR A 196 -22.73 16.01 -22.14
N ASP A 197 -21.96 16.21 -23.22
CA ASP A 197 -21.65 15.22 -24.26
C ASP A 197 -21.02 13.93 -23.74
N CYS A 198 -20.02 13.97 -22.85
CA CYS A 198 -19.40 12.73 -22.36
C CYS A 198 -20.36 11.92 -21.49
N LEU A 199 -21.17 12.59 -20.67
CA LEU A 199 -22.07 11.94 -19.74
C LEU A 199 -23.28 11.31 -20.44
N THR A 200 -23.73 11.88 -21.56
CA THR A 200 -24.96 11.47 -22.28
C THR A 200 -24.69 10.74 -23.58
N SER A 201 -23.52 10.93 -24.20
CA SER A 201 -23.07 10.31 -25.45
C SER A 201 -21.59 9.87 -25.34
N PRO A 202 -21.27 8.94 -24.42
CA PRO A 202 -19.91 8.47 -24.22
C PRO A 202 -19.41 7.67 -25.41
N ASN A 203 -18.14 7.89 -25.78
CA ASN A 203 -17.42 7.16 -26.80
C ASN A 203 -15.94 7.02 -26.41
N GLY A 204 -15.17 6.20 -27.14
CA GLY A 204 -13.75 5.94 -26.83
C GLY A 204 -12.82 7.16 -26.88
N LYS A 205 -13.27 8.29 -27.47
CA LYS A 205 -12.50 9.55 -27.53
C LYS A 205 -12.77 10.48 -26.36
N ASN A 206 -14.00 10.54 -25.85
CA ASN A 206 -14.37 11.45 -24.74
C ASN A 206 -14.42 10.74 -23.37
N SER A 207 -14.37 9.40 -23.32
CA SER A 207 -14.51 8.60 -22.10
C SER A 207 -13.63 7.34 -22.10
N TYR A 208 -13.62 6.61 -20.97
CA TYR A 208 -12.92 5.34 -20.80
C TYR A 208 -13.86 4.12 -20.78
N ILE A 209 -15.01 4.19 -21.46
CA ILE A 209 -16.09 3.19 -21.37
C ILE A 209 -15.70 1.76 -21.77
N GLU A 210 -14.71 1.59 -22.64
CA GLU A 210 -14.27 0.28 -23.14
C GLU A 210 -13.24 -0.39 -22.21
N LYS A 211 -12.74 0.33 -21.20
CA LYS A 211 -11.60 -0.09 -20.38
C LYS A 211 -11.99 -0.25 -18.91
N GLY A 212 -12.20 -1.48 -18.47
CA GLY A 212 -12.45 -1.82 -17.06
C GLY A 212 -11.23 -1.60 -16.17
N CYS A 213 -11.48 -1.20 -14.92
CA CYS A 213 -10.40 -0.99 -13.94
C CYS A 213 -9.71 -2.30 -13.54
N LYS A 214 -10.43 -3.44 -13.51
CA LYS A 214 -9.84 -4.76 -13.21
C LYS A 214 -8.71 -5.11 -14.19
N GLN A 215 -8.97 -4.99 -15.50
CA GLN A 215 -7.97 -5.28 -16.52
C GLN A 215 -6.80 -4.30 -16.44
N THR A 216 -7.12 -3.01 -16.28
CA THR A 216 -6.10 -1.95 -16.20
C THR A 216 -5.11 -2.17 -15.04
N ILE A 217 -5.62 -2.51 -13.86
CA ILE A 217 -4.81 -2.82 -12.68
C ILE A 217 -4.01 -4.11 -12.92
N THR A 218 -4.63 -5.12 -13.51
CA THR A 218 -3.95 -6.38 -13.84
C THR A 218 -2.79 -6.17 -14.81
N ASP A 219 -2.96 -5.31 -15.81
CA ASP A 219 -1.90 -4.95 -16.76
C ASP A 219 -0.78 -4.16 -16.07
N LEU A 220 -1.12 -3.27 -15.15
CA LEU A 220 -0.16 -2.51 -14.36
C LEU A 220 0.68 -3.43 -13.47
N VAL A 221 0.02 -4.35 -12.75
CA VAL A 221 0.70 -5.35 -11.93
C VAL A 221 1.60 -6.24 -12.80
N THR A 222 1.09 -6.70 -13.95
CA THR A 222 1.88 -7.48 -14.91
C THR A 222 3.05 -6.68 -15.49
N ARG A 223 2.95 -5.35 -15.60
CA ARG A 223 4.06 -4.51 -16.04
C ARG A 223 5.15 -4.38 -14.98
N TYR A 224 4.78 -4.22 -13.71
CA TYR A 224 5.71 -3.96 -12.62
C TYR A 224 6.02 -5.19 -11.74
N HIS A 225 5.51 -6.37 -12.07
CA HIS A 225 5.70 -7.59 -11.26
C HIS A 225 7.17 -7.91 -11.00
N GLY A 226 8.07 -7.65 -11.97
CA GLY A 226 9.51 -7.87 -11.79
C GLY A 226 10.11 -7.01 -10.67
N VAL A 227 9.67 -5.75 -10.54
CA VAL A 227 10.11 -4.86 -9.45
C VAL A 227 9.55 -5.35 -8.12
N LEU A 228 8.27 -5.74 -8.07
CA LEU A 228 7.64 -6.28 -6.86
C LEU A 228 8.37 -7.54 -6.37
N ILE A 229 8.66 -8.48 -7.27
CA ILE A 229 9.42 -9.69 -6.95
C ILE A 229 10.82 -9.35 -6.44
N ALA A 230 11.53 -8.42 -7.11
CA ALA A 230 12.87 -8.02 -6.69
C ALA A 230 12.88 -7.40 -5.28
N VAL A 231 11.91 -6.53 -4.97
CA VAL A 231 11.76 -5.93 -3.63
C VAL A 231 11.45 -7.00 -2.59
N SER A 232 10.48 -7.90 -2.87
CA SER A 232 10.15 -8.99 -1.95
C SER A 232 11.34 -9.94 -1.69
N LEU A 233 12.09 -10.32 -2.73
CA LEU A 233 13.28 -11.15 -2.57
C LEU A 233 14.38 -10.44 -1.77
N THR A 234 14.54 -9.13 -1.95
CA THR A 234 15.50 -8.34 -1.17
C THR A 234 15.13 -8.36 0.31
N ILE A 235 13.86 -8.15 0.64
CA ILE A 235 13.35 -8.23 2.02
C ILE A 235 13.62 -9.63 2.60
N LEU A 236 13.29 -10.68 1.85
CA LEU A 236 13.50 -12.07 2.28
C LEU A 236 14.97 -12.36 2.62
N VAL A 237 15.90 -11.91 1.78
CA VAL A 237 17.35 -12.08 2.01
C VAL A 237 17.78 -11.29 3.25
N LEU A 238 17.31 -10.06 3.42
CA LEU A 238 17.64 -9.23 4.58
C LEU A 238 17.11 -9.84 5.89
N GLU A 239 15.90 -10.40 5.89
CA GLU A 239 15.33 -11.09 7.05
C GLU A 239 16.11 -12.36 7.39
N CYS A 240 16.47 -13.18 6.39
CA CYS A 240 17.30 -14.37 6.58
C CYS A 240 18.68 -14.03 7.17
N LEU A 241 19.34 -12.99 6.65
CA LEU A 241 20.62 -12.50 7.19
C LEU A 241 20.47 -11.98 8.62
N SER A 242 19.42 -11.20 8.89
CA SER A 242 19.14 -10.65 10.21
C SER A 242 18.87 -11.74 11.24
N LEU A 243 18.12 -12.79 10.84
CA LEU A 243 17.86 -13.95 11.67
C LEU A 243 19.14 -14.74 11.95
N TYR A 244 19.96 -15.00 10.92
CA TYR A 244 21.25 -15.66 11.07
C TYR A 244 22.14 -14.92 12.08
N PHE A 245 22.34 -13.61 11.89
CA PHE A 245 23.17 -12.82 12.81
C PHE A 245 22.58 -12.80 14.23
N SER A 246 21.28 -12.65 14.38
CA SER A 246 20.62 -12.64 15.70
C SER A 246 20.77 -13.98 16.43
N LEU A 247 20.66 -15.11 15.73
CA LEU A 247 20.87 -16.44 16.30
C LEU A 247 22.33 -16.67 16.70
N THR A 248 23.30 -16.24 15.86
CA THR A 248 24.72 -16.32 16.24
C THR A 248 25.03 -15.49 17.48
N PHE A 249 24.45 -14.29 17.58
CA PHE A 249 24.60 -13.41 18.73
C PHE A 249 23.98 -14.01 20.00
N LEU A 250 22.79 -14.63 19.88
CA LEU A 250 22.15 -15.35 20.99
C LEU A 250 23.03 -16.53 21.47
N GLY A 251 23.60 -17.30 20.55
CA GLY A 251 24.50 -18.41 20.89
C GLY A 251 25.72 -17.97 21.68
N ILE A 252 26.32 -16.83 21.32
CA ILE A 252 27.46 -16.25 22.04
C ILE A 252 27.06 -15.79 23.46
N ILE A 253 25.88 -15.19 23.63
CA ILE A 253 25.40 -14.79 24.96
C ILE A 253 25.16 -16.02 25.84
N VAL A 254 24.53 -17.05 25.29
CA VAL A 254 24.27 -18.31 26.01
C VAL A 254 25.57 -19.00 26.42
N SER A 255 26.58 -19.06 25.54
CA SER A 255 27.86 -19.68 25.87
C SER A 255 28.61 -18.94 26.97
N LYS A 256 28.60 -17.60 26.96
CA LYS A 256 29.21 -16.79 28.02
C LYS A 256 28.56 -17.00 29.39
N GLU A 257 27.24 -17.18 29.42
CA GLU A 257 26.53 -17.42 30.68
C GLU A 257 26.85 -18.81 31.24
N TYR A 258 26.95 -19.82 30.37
CA TYR A 258 27.36 -21.16 30.77
C TYR A 258 28.79 -21.20 31.35
N GLU A 259 29.73 -20.43 30.79
CA GLU A 259 31.09 -20.28 31.32
C GLU A 259 31.17 -19.51 32.65
N LEU A 260 30.14 -18.73 33.03
CA LEU A 260 30.10 -18.05 34.33
C LEU A 260 29.47 -18.92 35.42
N ASP A 261 28.61 -19.86 35.05
CA ASP A 261 27.93 -20.76 35.96
C ASP A 261 28.75 -22.02 36.31
N HIS A 262 29.89 -22.26 35.64
CA HIS A 262 30.80 -23.41 35.86
C HIS A 262 32.26 -22.97 35.97
#